data_AF-A0A0D0CQW9-F1
#
_entry.id   AF-A0A0D0CQW9-F1
#
_cell.length_a   1.000
_cell.length_b   1.000
_cell.length_c   1.000
_cell.angle_alpha   90.00
_cell.angle_beta   90.00
_cell.angle_gamma   90.00
#
_symmetry.space_group_name_H-M   'P 1'
#
loop_
_entity.id
_entity.type
_entity.pdbx_description
1 polymer ?
#
loop_
_entity_poly.entity_id
_entity_poly.type
_entity_poly.pdbx_seq_one_letter_code
_entity_poly.pdbx_strand_id
1 'polypeptide(L)'
;MIRTGTFKSAHPGWLTLTAPPIKGLGSQAHHKVVIKRPFYRVYSDAATQSGPYKIGQYSLADDIKKLFVEANVLFWAKSLLQLTYTFIDHCIASSSTPLPFSIPRVRFVEAGLALSFAQGVSKVMTKAGSAWAVFLLEELIRGSDEAFMKFIHNMDSNPLLQHDNYSHDLSLFFAFTQHVQYVKTGGLAFISDYQGSTEVLSDPQILTHPSVSDGCDIFGDGNIEMAVDKFEEQHVCNHYCKWEGFGLSEFEPAPEIL
;
A
#
# COMPACT_ATOMS: atom_id res chain seq x y z
N MET A 1 20.91 0.15 -3.50
CA MET A 1 19.80 0.90 -2.88
C MET A 1 19.09 1.66 -4.00
N ILE A 2 17.82 1.32 -4.27
CA ILE A 2 16.96 2.01 -5.24
C ILE A 2 16.45 3.30 -4.61
N ARG A 3 15.92 3.22 -3.38
CA ARG A 3 15.33 4.34 -2.67
C ARG A 3 15.43 4.11 -1.17
N THR A 4 15.50 5.20 -0.41
CA THR A 4 15.33 5.20 1.05
C THR A 4 14.07 5.98 1.36
N GLY A 5 13.04 5.29 1.86
CA GLY A 5 11.84 5.93 2.36
C GLY A 5 12.04 6.45 3.79
N THR A 6 10.94 6.82 4.44
CA THR A 6 10.99 7.29 5.84
C THR A 6 11.41 6.19 6.81
N PHE A 7 10.91 4.96 6.60
CA PHE A 7 11.06 3.84 7.54
C PHE A 7 11.74 2.59 6.96
N LYS A 8 11.86 2.51 5.62
CA LYS A 8 12.35 1.32 4.92
C LYS A 8 13.35 1.71 3.83
N SER A 9 14.36 0.86 3.63
CA SER A 9 15.23 0.94 2.46
C SER A 9 14.79 -0.09 1.43
N ALA A 10 14.90 0.25 0.15
CA ALA A 10 14.58 -0.61 -0.97
C ALA A 10 15.84 -0.89 -1.80
N HIS A 11 16.08 -2.15 -2.14
CA HIS A 11 17.25 -2.57 -2.93
C HIS A 11 16.80 -3.45 -4.08
N PRO A 12 17.44 -3.37 -5.26
CA PRO A 12 17.14 -4.29 -6.34
C PRO A 12 17.70 -5.67 -5.98
N GLY A 13 17.01 -6.71 -6.40
CA GLY A 13 17.46 -8.09 -6.22
C GLY A 13 16.90 -9.02 -7.26
N TRP A 14 17.26 -10.29 -7.10
CA TRP A 14 16.74 -11.39 -7.91
C TRP A 14 16.29 -12.52 -6.99
N LEU A 15 15.13 -13.10 -7.31
CA LEU A 15 14.58 -14.26 -6.64
C LEU A 15 14.69 -15.46 -7.58
N THR A 16 15.34 -16.52 -7.09
CA THR A 16 15.41 -17.81 -7.76
C THR A 16 14.87 -18.86 -6.81
N LEU A 17 13.77 -19.51 -7.21
CA LEU A 17 13.15 -20.59 -6.45
C LEU A 17 13.52 -21.94 -7.10
N THR A 18 13.78 -22.95 -6.29
CA THR A 18 14.05 -24.32 -6.76
C THR A 18 12.80 -24.98 -7.36
N ALA A 19 11.62 -24.60 -6.88
CA ALA A 19 10.32 -24.98 -7.41
C ALA A 19 9.49 -23.70 -7.64
N PRO A 20 9.65 -23.02 -8.79
CA PRO A 20 8.94 -21.77 -9.05
C PRO A 20 7.42 -22.03 -9.18
N PRO A 21 6.56 -21.15 -8.63
CA PRO A 21 5.13 -21.24 -8.82
C PRO A 21 4.74 -20.94 -10.27
N ILE A 22 3.54 -21.36 -10.67
CA ILE A 22 3.01 -21.10 -12.03
C ILE A 22 2.83 -19.60 -12.29
N LYS A 23 2.44 -18.83 -11.27
CA LYS A 23 2.18 -17.39 -11.34
C LYS A 23 2.61 -16.68 -10.05
N GLY A 24 2.80 -15.37 -10.14
CA GLY A 24 3.13 -14.50 -9.01
C GLY A 24 4.63 -14.38 -8.72
N LEU A 25 4.96 -13.94 -7.51
CA LEU A 25 6.34 -13.70 -7.10
C LEU A 25 7.19 -14.99 -7.22
N GLY A 26 8.34 -14.89 -7.89
CA GLY A 26 9.23 -16.04 -8.12
C GLY A 26 8.81 -17.01 -9.22
N SER A 27 7.74 -16.75 -9.99
CA SER A 27 7.33 -17.61 -11.12
C SER A 27 8.28 -17.57 -12.33
N GLN A 28 9.20 -16.61 -12.37
CA GLN A 28 10.20 -16.45 -13.42
C GLN A 28 11.57 -16.90 -12.89
N ALA A 29 12.38 -17.51 -13.76
CA ALA A 29 13.79 -17.72 -13.45
C ALA A 29 14.47 -16.36 -13.25
N HIS A 30 15.24 -16.20 -12.17
CA HIS A 30 15.88 -14.93 -11.82
C HIS A 30 14.89 -13.75 -11.80
N HIS A 31 13.74 -13.94 -11.15
CA HIS A 31 12.69 -12.94 -11.06
C HIS A 31 13.25 -11.66 -10.41
N LYS A 32 13.21 -10.52 -11.11
CA LYS A 32 13.61 -9.23 -10.55
C LYS A 32 12.67 -8.81 -9.42
N VAL A 33 13.22 -8.50 -8.26
CA VAL A 33 12.47 -8.12 -7.07
C VAL A 33 13.03 -6.86 -6.44
N VAL A 34 12.22 -6.20 -5.63
CA VAL A 34 12.67 -5.21 -4.65
C VAL A 34 12.78 -5.90 -3.30
N ILE A 35 13.94 -5.77 -2.66
CA ILE A 35 14.20 -6.24 -1.30
C ILE A 35 14.05 -5.03 -0.37
N LYS A 36 13.05 -5.08 0.51
CA LYS A 36 12.77 -4.05 1.50
C LYS A 36 13.20 -4.49 2.89
N ARG A 37 13.78 -3.55 3.64
CA ARG A 37 14.18 -3.75 5.03
C ARG A 37 13.89 -2.51 5.87
N PRO A 38 13.24 -2.65 7.04
CA PRO A 38 12.97 -1.51 7.92
C PRO A 38 14.26 -1.04 8.59
N PHE A 39 14.27 0.23 8.98
CA PHE A 39 15.37 0.82 9.72
C PHE A 39 14.85 1.90 10.67
N TYR A 40 15.71 2.35 11.58
CA TYR A 40 15.47 3.54 12.40
C TYR A 40 16.62 4.54 12.23
N ARG A 41 16.32 5.81 12.46
CA ARG A 41 17.31 6.89 12.38
C ARG A 41 17.97 7.09 13.74
N VAL A 42 19.29 7.12 13.75
CA VAL A 42 20.13 7.41 14.91
C VAL A 42 20.70 8.80 14.72
N TYR A 43 20.11 9.79 15.37
CA TYR A 43 20.57 11.19 15.31
C TYR A 43 21.78 11.40 16.21
N SER A 44 22.70 12.29 15.80
CA SER A 44 23.85 12.67 16.63
C SER A 44 23.43 13.41 17.91
N ASP A 45 22.34 14.17 17.84
CA ASP A 45 21.67 14.78 18.98
C ASP A 45 20.28 14.15 19.15
N ALA A 46 20.15 13.28 20.15
CA ALA A 46 18.91 12.56 20.43
C ALA A 46 17.79 13.47 20.96
N ALA A 47 18.12 14.64 21.52
CA ALA A 47 17.14 15.53 22.14
C ALA A 47 16.33 16.31 21.11
N THR A 48 16.97 16.76 20.02
CA THR A 48 16.32 17.56 18.97
C THR A 48 15.83 16.75 17.78
N GLN A 49 16.28 15.49 17.65
CA GLN A 49 16.06 14.64 16.45
C GLN A 49 16.32 15.39 15.14
N SER A 50 17.28 16.33 15.17
CA SER A 50 17.59 17.23 14.08
C SER A 50 19.04 17.03 13.62
N GLY A 51 19.31 17.29 12.34
CA GLY A 51 20.64 17.16 11.76
C GLY A 51 20.96 15.76 11.18
N PRO A 52 22.25 15.47 10.93
CA PRO A 52 22.67 14.24 10.28
C PRO A 52 22.37 13.01 11.15
N TYR A 53 21.89 11.95 10.50
CA TYR A 53 21.57 10.68 11.16
C TYR A 53 22.32 9.52 10.52
N LYS A 54 22.50 8.46 11.31
CA LYS A 54 22.93 7.14 10.85
C LYS A 54 21.73 6.20 10.77
N ILE A 55 21.82 5.21 9.90
CA ILE A 55 20.79 4.17 9.77
C ILE A 55 21.12 3.03 10.76
N GLY A 56 20.23 2.81 11.73
CA GLY A 56 20.26 1.67 12.64
C GLY A 56 19.41 0.51 12.11
N GLN A 57 19.76 -0.72 12.49
CA GLN A 57 19.00 -1.94 12.13
C GLN A 57 18.29 -2.48 13.36
N TYR A 58 17.04 -2.89 13.20
CA TYR A 58 16.31 -3.52 14.29
C TYR A 58 16.85 -4.93 14.59
N SER A 59 16.46 -5.46 15.76
CA SER A 59 16.67 -6.87 16.07
C SER A 59 15.88 -7.75 15.10
N LEU A 60 16.28 -9.02 14.92
CA LEU A 60 15.52 -9.95 14.07
C LEU A 60 14.05 -10.08 14.50
N ALA A 61 13.78 -10.10 15.81
CA ALA A 61 12.42 -10.22 16.32
C ALA A 61 11.56 -9.00 15.95
N ASP A 62 12.14 -7.81 16.00
CA ASP A 62 11.45 -6.56 15.64
C ASP A 62 11.32 -6.40 14.12
N ASP A 63 12.36 -6.77 13.35
CA ASP A 63 12.32 -6.84 11.88
C ASP A 63 11.17 -7.76 11.43
N ILE A 64 11.01 -8.94 12.05
CA ILE A 64 9.92 -9.89 11.75
C ILE A 64 8.55 -9.25 12.04
N LYS A 65 8.36 -8.66 13.23
CA LYS A 65 7.08 -8.02 13.59
C LYS A 65 6.70 -6.92 12.60
N LYS A 66 7.63 -6.02 12.30
CA LYS A 66 7.39 -4.90 11.39
C LYS A 66 7.09 -5.37 9.97
N LEU A 67 7.89 -6.28 9.43
CA LEU A 67 7.66 -6.78 8.08
C LEU A 67 6.41 -7.65 7.95
N PHE A 68 6.03 -8.35 9.02
CA PHE A 68 4.77 -9.09 9.04
C PHE A 68 3.56 -8.16 8.96
N VAL A 69 3.56 -7.06 9.71
CA VAL A 69 2.52 -6.03 9.62
C VAL A 69 2.46 -5.48 8.18
N GLU A 70 3.59 -5.08 7.61
CA GLU A 70 3.67 -4.57 6.23
C GLU A 70 3.10 -5.55 5.19
N ALA A 71 3.46 -6.83 5.30
CA ALA A 71 2.92 -7.88 4.44
C ALA A 71 1.40 -8.06 4.62
N ASN A 72 0.91 -7.95 5.86
CA ASN A 72 -0.51 -8.03 6.17
C ASN A 72 -1.29 -6.83 5.59
N VAL A 73 -0.76 -5.61 5.71
CA VAL A 73 -1.38 -4.41 5.11
C VAL A 73 -1.53 -4.57 3.61
N LEU A 74 -0.46 -5.01 2.93
CA LEU A 74 -0.52 -5.26 1.49
C LEU A 74 -1.56 -6.34 1.13
N PHE A 75 -1.67 -7.41 1.92
CA PHE A 75 -2.68 -8.45 1.74
C PHE A 75 -4.11 -7.90 1.84
N TRP A 76 -4.39 -7.06 2.85
CA TRP A 76 -5.70 -6.45 3.02
C TRP A 76 -6.00 -5.38 1.98
N ALA A 77 -5.00 -4.61 1.56
CA ALA A 77 -5.14 -3.63 0.48
C ALA A 77 -5.51 -4.32 -0.85
N LYS A 78 -4.90 -5.47 -1.16
CA LYS A 78 -5.31 -6.31 -2.30
C LYS A 78 -6.77 -6.74 -2.19
N SER A 79 -7.21 -7.13 -1.01
CA SER A 79 -8.58 -7.58 -0.77
C SER A 79 -9.60 -6.44 -0.88
N LEU A 80 -9.30 -5.26 -0.33
CA LEU A 80 -10.14 -4.06 -0.44
C LEU A 80 -10.24 -3.55 -1.88
N LEU A 81 -9.13 -3.56 -2.64
CA LEU A 81 -9.16 -3.20 -4.05
C LEU A 81 -9.96 -4.21 -4.90
N GLN A 82 -9.84 -5.51 -4.59
CA GLN A 82 -10.65 -6.55 -5.22
C GLN A 82 -12.14 -6.37 -4.92
N LEU A 83 -12.50 -6.03 -3.68
CA LEU A 83 -13.86 -5.67 -3.29
C LEU A 83 -14.39 -4.50 -4.14
N THR A 84 -13.59 -3.45 -4.31
CA THR A 84 -13.93 -2.30 -5.16
C THR A 84 -14.20 -2.73 -6.60
N TYR A 85 -13.33 -3.55 -7.19
CA TYR A 85 -13.54 -4.03 -8.56
C TYR A 85 -14.77 -4.91 -8.72
N THR A 86 -15.03 -5.82 -7.78
CA THR A 86 -16.23 -6.64 -7.78
C THR A 86 -17.50 -5.78 -7.69
N PHE A 87 -17.47 -4.72 -6.88
CA PHE A 87 -18.56 -3.74 -6.84
C PHE A 87 -18.75 -3.03 -8.19
N ILE A 88 -17.67 -2.50 -8.78
CA ILE A 88 -17.72 -1.81 -10.07
C ILE A 88 -18.31 -2.72 -11.16
N ASP A 89 -17.81 -3.95 -11.26
CA ASP A 89 -18.22 -4.90 -12.29
C ASP A 89 -19.71 -5.26 -12.15
N HIS A 90 -20.18 -5.43 -10.92
CA HIS A 90 -21.59 -5.69 -10.63
C HIS A 90 -22.50 -4.51 -11.02
N CYS A 91 -22.10 -3.29 -10.68
CA CYS A 91 -22.85 -2.08 -11.03
C CYS A 91 -22.89 -1.85 -12.55
N ILE A 92 -21.78 -2.05 -13.25
CA ILE A 92 -21.74 -1.95 -14.72
C ILE A 92 -22.65 -2.99 -15.36
N ALA A 93 -22.61 -4.24 -14.90
CA ALA A 93 -23.45 -5.31 -15.45
C ALA A 93 -24.95 -5.09 -15.19
N SER A 94 -25.30 -4.34 -14.14
CA SER A 94 -26.69 -4.11 -13.71
C SER A 94 -27.26 -2.76 -14.18
N SER A 95 -26.42 -1.87 -14.71
CA SER A 95 -26.83 -0.53 -15.10
C SER A 95 -27.58 -0.51 -16.43
N SER A 96 -28.64 0.28 -16.50
CA SER A 96 -29.33 0.60 -17.76
C SER A 96 -28.65 1.73 -18.54
N THR A 97 -27.74 2.48 -17.91
CA THR A 97 -26.99 3.58 -18.53
C THR A 97 -25.57 3.12 -18.89
N PRO A 98 -25.04 3.51 -20.05
CA PRO A 98 -23.68 3.17 -20.43
C PRO A 98 -22.67 3.90 -19.53
N LEU A 99 -21.52 3.26 -19.30
CA LEU A 99 -20.41 3.88 -18.59
C LEU A 99 -19.78 4.98 -19.47
N PRO A 100 -19.72 6.25 -19.02
CA PRO A 100 -19.24 7.36 -19.84
C PRO A 100 -17.71 7.50 -19.86
N PHE A 101 -16.99 6.69 -19.08
CA PHE A 101 -15.54 6.71 -18.94
C PHE A 101 -14.97 5.28 -18.93
N SER A 102 -13.64 5.15 -18.97
CA SER A 102 -12.96 3.86 -18.81
C SER A 102 -12.66 3.61 -17.34
N ILE A 103 -12.72 2.35 -16.87
CA ILE A 103 -12.29 2.00 -15.50
C ILE A 103 -10.82 1.60 -15.52
N PRO A 104 -9.93 2.33 -14.82
CA PRO A 104 -8.55 1.88 -14.62
C PRO A 104 -8.48 0.52 -13.94
N ARG A 105 -7.64 -0.38 -14.45
CA ARG A 105 -7.38 -1.70 -13.88
C ARG A 105 -5.94 -1.75 -13.40
N VAL A 106 -5.76 -1.52 -12.11
CA VAL A 106 -4.47 -1.60 -11.42
C VAL A 106 -4.49 -2.72 -10.39
N ARG A 107 -3.32 -3.06 -9.87
CA ARG A 107 -3.18 -4.05 -8.80
C ARG A 107 -2.03 -3.68 -7.88
N PHE A 108 -2.07 -4.14 -6.64
CA PHE A 108 -0.88 -4.10 -5.80
C PHE A 108 0.16 -5.14 -6.23
N VAL A 109 1.41 -4.88 -5.87
CA VAL A 109 2.53 -5.78 -6.11
C VAL A 109 2.27 -7.17 -5.53
N GLU A 110 2.82 -8.19 -6.19
CA GLU A 110 3.04 -9.49 -5.58
C GLU A 110 4.21 -9.40 -4.60
N ALA A 111 4.02 -9.91 -3.39
CA ALA A 111 5.01 -9.80 -2.32
C ALA A 111 5.06 -11.05 -1.45
N GLY A 112 6.16 -11.18 -0.69
CA GLY A 112 6.34 -12.24 0.29
C GLY A 112 7.48 -11.95 1.25
N LEU A 113 7.46 -12.62 2.40
CA LEU A 113 8.55 -12.55 3.37
C LEU A 113 9.62 -13.58 3.04
N ALA A 114 10.89 -13.16 3.04
CA ALA A 114 12.04 -14.02 2.88
C ALA A 114 12.87 -14.05 4.17
N LEU A 115 13.05 -15.24 4.74
CA LEU A 115 13.95 -15.47 5.87
C LEU A 115 15.29 -15.99 5.37
N SER A 116 16.37 -15.33 5.79
CA SER A 116 17.73 -15.77 5.53
C SER A 116 18.24 -16.59 6.71
N PHE A 117 18.74 -17.79 6.41
CA PHE A 117 19.28 -18.73 7.38
C PHE A 117 20.79 -18.80 7.24
N ALA A 118 21.53 -18.80 8.36
CA ALA A 118 22.96 -19.01 8.31
C ALA A 118 23.19 -20.49 7.97
N GLN A 119 24.03 -20.78 6.97
CA GLN A 119 24.56 -22.12 6.84
C GLN A 119 25.49 -22.38 8.03
N GLY A 120 25.11 -23.32 8.90
CA GLY A 120 26.07 -23.89 9.83
C GLY A 120 27.23 -24.46 9.02
N VAL A 121 28.47 -24.14 9.39
CA VAL A 121 29.72 -24.54 8.70
C VAL A 121 29.98 -26.07 8.79
N SER A 122 28.98 -26.89 9.12
CA SER A 122 29.14 -28.33 9.30
C SER A 122 28.51 -29.09 8.13
N LYS A 123 29.30 -29.95 7.49
CA LYS A 123 28.97 -30.83 6.35
C LYS A 123 27.89 -31.90 6.64
N VAL A 124 27.04 -31.69 7.63
CA VAL A 124 25.96 -32.61 8.01
C VAL A 124 24.62 -31.88 7.84
N MET A 125 23.87 -32.22 6.79
CA MET A 125 22.55 -31.67 6.44
C MET A 125 21.45 -32.05 7.45
N THR A 126 21.56 -31.70 8.73
CA THR A 126 20.55 -32.10 9.72
C THR A 126 19.99 -31.00 10.63
N LYS A 127 20.44 -29.75 10.55
CA LYS A 127 19.72 -28.63 11.16
C LYS A 127 19.74 -27.43 10.23
N ALA A 128 18.56 -26.96 9.82
CA ALA A 128 18.41 -25.60 9.32
C ALA A 128 19.00 -24.67 10.40
N GLY A 129 19.97 -23.83 10.04
CA GLY A 129 20.54 -22.85 10.96
C GLY A 129 19.46 -21.90 11.47
N SER A 130 19.75 -21.10 12.49
CA SER A 130 18.83 -20.04 12.92
C SER A 130 18.70 -18.99 11.82
N ALA A 131 17.48 -18.46 11.63
CA ALA A 131 17.29 -17.27 10.82
C ALA A 131 18.12 -16.12 11.41
N TRP A 132 18.71 -15.29 10.56
CA TRP A 132 19.52 -14.14 10.99
C TRP A 132 19.04 -12.82 10.38
N ALA A 133 18.22 -12.88 9.32
CA ALA A 133 17.59 -11.71 8.72
C ALA A 133 16.24 -12.08 8.10
N VAL A 134 15.36 -11.09 7.99
CA VAL A 134 14.10 -11.16 7.26
C VAL A 134 13.99 -9.97 6.32
N PHE A 135 13.38 -10.18 5.17
CA PHE A 135 13.16 -9.16 4.14
C PHE A 135 11.75 -9.26 3.61
N LEU A 136 11.16 -8.11 3.24
CA LEU A 136 9.97 -8.09 2.41
C LEU A 136 10.43 -8.03 0.96
N LEU A 137 10.04 -9.04 0.18
CA LEU A 137 10.27 -9.10 -1.25
C LEU A 137 9.02 -8.65 -1.98
N GLU A 138 9.16 -7.76 -2.93
CA GLU A 138 8.10 -7.33 -3.83
C GLU A 138 8.54 -7.49 -5.29
N GLU A 139 7.59 -7.63 -6.21
CA GLU A 139 7.93 -7.51 -7.62
C GLU A 139 8.52 -6.13 -7.93
N LEU A 140 9.47 -6.09 -8.85
CA LEU A 140 10.02 -4.82 -9.31
C LEU A 140 9.04 -4.13 -10.26
N ILE A 141 8.47 -3.01 -9.82
CA ILE A 141 7.70 -2.10 -10.68
C ILE A 141 8.63 -1.58 -11.79
N ARG A 142 8.22 -1.77 -13.04
CA ARG A 142 9.00 -1.35 -14.22
C ARG A 142 8.79 0.14 -14.49
N GLY A 143 9.86 0.82 -14.88
CA GLY A 143 9.85 2.26 -15.19
C GLY A 143 11.11 2.95 -14.70
N SER A 144 11.24 4.26 -14.98
CA SER A 144 12.21 5.12 -14.30
C SER A 144 11.73 5.46 -12.88
N ASP A 145 12.59 5.99 -12.03
CA ASP A 145 12.19 6.44 -10.68
C ASP A 145 11.12 7.55 -10.71
N GLU A 146 11.06 8.31 -11.82
CA GLU A 146 10.03 9.31 -12.11
C GLU A 146 8.67 8.68 -12.43
N ALA A 147 8.63 7.38 -12.76
CA ALA A 147 7.39 6.64 -13.00
C ALA A 147 6.72 6.16 -11.70
N PHE A 148 7.43 6.21 -10.55
CA PHE A 148 6.84 5.91 -9.25
C PHE A 148 6.24 7.18 -8.65
N MET A 149 4.91 7.28 -8.73
CA MET A 149 4.14 8.44 -8.31
C MET A 149 3.35 8.14 -7.04
N LYS A 150 3.14 9.18 -6.23
CA LYS A 150 2.19 9.16 -5.11
C LYS A 150 0.92 9.87 -5.58
N PHE A 151 -0.19 9.16 -5.57
CA PHE A 151 -1.47 9.63 -6.12
C PHE A 151 -2.39 10.19 -5.03
N ILE A 152 -2.38 9.57 -3.85
CA ILE A 152 -3.15 9.97 -2.67
C ILE A 152 -2.20 10.00 -1.47
N HIS A 153 -2.38 10.97 -0.57
CA HIS A 153 -1.60 11.07 0.66
C HIS A 153 -2.37 10.45 1.84
N ASN A 154 -1.72 9.78 2.78
CA ASN A 154 -2.42 9.22 3.95
C ASN A 154 -3.18 10.26 4.81
N MET A 155 -2.82 11.55 4.71
CA MET A 155 -3.49 12.68 5.40
C MET A 155 -4.60 13.35 4.58
N ASP A 156 -4.82 12.95 3.32
CA ASP A 156 -5.79 13.59 2.42
C ASP A 156 -6.44 12.56 1.50
N SER A 157 -7.77 12.47 1.52
CA SER A 157 -8.55 11.57 0.64
C SER A 157 -8.67 12.06 -0.80
N ASN A 158 -8.09 13.21 -1.13
CA ASN A 158 -8.18 13.82 -2.45
C ASN A 158 -6.90 13.61 -3.30
N PRO A 159 -7.01 13.68 -4.64
CA PRO A 159 -5.87 13.58 -5.55
C PRO A 159 -4.74 14.55 -5.20
N LEU A 160 -3.52 14.02 -5.12
CA LEU A 160 -2.31 14.84 -4.95
C LEU A 160 -1.85 15.48 -6.26
N LEU A 161 -2.11 14.80 -7.39
CA LEU A 161 -1.65 15.24 -8.70
C LEU A 161 -2.49 16.41 -9.22
N GLN A 162 -1.86 17.33 -9.95
CA GLN A 162 -2.55 18.44 -10.60
C GLN A 162 -3.26 17.99 -11.89
N HIS A 163 -4.25 18.75 -12.34
CA HIS A 163 -5.08 18.43 -13.51
C HIS A 163 -4.32 18.23 -14.82
N ASP A 164 -3.14 18.85 -14.99
CA ASP A 164 -2.30 18.73 -16.17
C ASP A 164 -1.44 17.45 -16.17
N ASN A 165 -1.40 16.73 -15.06
CA ASN A 165 -0.70 15.46 -14.97
C ASN A 165 -1.48 14.36 -15.68
N TYR A 166 -0.80 13.62 -16.57
CA TYR A 166 -1.40 12.50 -17.33
C TYR A 166 -1.99 11.39 -16.44
N SER A 167 -1.56 11.30 -15.18
CA SER A 167 -2.04 10.35 -14.18
C SER A 167 -3.05 10.94 -13.18
N HIS A 168 -3.50 12.18 -13.40
CA HIS A 168 -4.52 12.82 -12.56
C HIS A 168 -5.81 12.01 -12.53
N ASP A 169 -6.26 11.51 -13.68
CA ASP A 169 -7.48 10.70 -13.78
C ASP A 169 -7.40 9.43 -12.94
N LEU A 170 -6.22 8.79 -12.90
CA LEU A 170 -5.98 7.64 -12.03
C LEU A 170 -6.04 8.01 -10.54
N SER A 171 -5.63 9.22 -10.17
CA SER A 171 -5.77 9.73 -8.80
C SER A 171 -7.24 9.97 -8.43
N LEU A 172 -8.05 10.48 -9.37
CA LEU A 172 -9.51 10.59 -9.18
C LEU A 172 -10.14 9.21 -9.00
N PHE A 173 -9.71 8.22 -9.79
CA PHE A 173 -10.14 6.84 -9.62
C PHE A 173 -9.79 6.31 -8.22
N PHE A 174 -8.60 6.61 -7.69
CA PHE A 174 -8.23 6.21 -6.33
C PHE A 174 -9.09 6.88 -5.27
N ALA A 175 -9.35 8.18 -5.35
CA ALA A 175 -10.30 8.83 -4.45
C ALA A 175 -11.69 8.15 -4.49
N PHE A 176 -12.17 7.77 -5.68
CA PHE A 176 -13.40 6.98 -5.82
C PHE A 176 -13.30 5.59 -5.17
N THR A 177 -12.17 4.89 -5.28
CA THR A 177 -12.00 3.60 -4.60
C THR A 177 -12.10 3.74 -3.08
N GLN A 178 -11.61 4.85 -2.50
CA GLN A 178 -11.73 5.15 -1.08
C GLN A 178 -13.20 5.29 -0.68
N HIS A 179 -13.98 6.04 -1.47
CA HIS A 179 -15.42 6.19 -1.26
C HIS A 179 -16.13 4.84 -1.25
N VAL A 180 -15.91 4.00 -2.28
CA VAL A 180 -16.51 2.66 -2.35
C VAL A 180 -16.14 1.82 -1.13
N GLN A 181 -14.87 1.80 -0.74
CA GLN A 181 -14.39 1.00 0.40
C GLN A 181 -14.98 1.51 1.71
N TYR A 182 -15.01 2.81 1.93
CA TYR A 182 -15.62 3.43 3.10
C TYR A 182 -17.10 3.01 3.23
N VAL A 183 -17.90 3.19 2.17
CA VAL A 183 -19.32 2.79 2.18
C VAL A 183 -19.48 1.27 2.38
N LYS A 184 -18.71 0.45 1.67
CA LYS A 184 -18.84 -1.01 1.72
C LYS A 184 -18.35 -1.64 3.02
N THR A 185 -17.48 -0.96 3.76
CA THR A 185 -17.04 -1.38 5.09
C THR A 185 -17.89 -0.77 6.21
N GLY A 186 -18.91 0.03 5.88
CA GLY A 186 -19.74 0.72 6.87
C GLY A 186 -18.98 1.82 7.62
N GLY A 187 -18.07 2.52 6.95
CA GLY A 187 -17.24 3.58 7.49
C GLY A 187 -16.03 3.10 8.29
N LEU A 188 -15.72 1.79 8.25
CA LEU A 188 -14.68 1.22 9.12
C LEU A 188 -13.28 1.26 8.53
N ALA A 189 -13.13 1.12 7.21
CA ALA A 189 -11.81 1.06 6.59
C ALA A 189 -11.79 1.45 5.11
N PHE A 190 -10.69 2.06 4.69
CA PHE A 190 -10.36 2.24 3.28
C PHE A 190 -8.85 2.33 3.08
N ILE A 191 -8.40 2.10 1.84
CA ILE A 191 -6.99 2.21 1.46
C ILE A 191 -6.64 3.69 1.29
N SER A 192 -5.48 4.10 1.78
CA SER A 192 -4.88 5.39 1.46
C SER A 192 -3.42 5.19 1.02
N ASP A 193 -2.70 6.29 0.85
CA ASP A 193 -1.30 6.29 0.43
C ASP A 193 -1.05 5.57 -0.90
N TYR A 194 -1.99 5.68 -1.85
CA TYR A 194 -1.85 5.09 -3.17
C TYR A 194 -0.57 5.59 -3.85
N GLN A 195 0.37 4.67 -4.09
CA GLN A 195 1.64 4.98 -4.75
C GLN A 195 2.16 3.81 -5.59
N GLY A 196 2.87 4.11 -6.67
CA GLY A 196 3.35 3.11 -7.63
C GLY A 196 3.40 3.64 -9.05
N SER A 197 3.22 2.77 -10.03
CA SER A 197 3.03 3.14 -11.43
C SER A 197 1.55 3.22 -11.81
N THR A 198 1.26 3.49 -13.09
CA THR A 198 -0.10 3.50 -13.64
C THR A 198 -0.77 2.12 -13.71
N GLU A 199 -0.03 1.04 -13.44
CA GLU A 199 -0.52 -0.34 -13.53
C GLU A 199 -0.35 -1.11 -12.21
N VAL A 200 0.73 -0.81 -11.46
CA VAL A 200 1.13 -1.58 -10.28
C VAL A 200 1.43 -0.65 -9.10
N LEU A 201 0.75 -0.91 -7.99
CA LEU A 201 0.83 -0.16 -6.74
C LEU A 201 1.69 -0.88 -5.70
N SER A 202 2.32 -0.15 -4.79
CA SER A 202 3.09 -0.69 -3.66
C SER A 202 2.94 0.20 -2.43
N ASP A 203 3.42 -0.28 -1.28
CA ASP A 203 3.40 0.42 0.01
C ASP A 203 2.04 1.08 0.34
N PRO A 204 0.92 0.34 0.34
CA PRO A 204 -0.37 0.89 0.75
C PRO A 204 -0.37 1.26 2.23
N GLN A 205 -1.25 2.19 2.59
CA GLN A 205 -1.74 2.35 3.95
C GLN A 205 -3.21 1.93 4.01
N ILE A 206 -3.65 1.35 5.12
CA ILE A 206 -5.08 1.19 5.41
C ILE A 206 -5.39 2.10 6.59
N LEU A 207 -6.42 2.93 6.42
CA LEU A 207 -6.95 3.76 7.49
C LEU A 207 -8.17 3.05 8.09
N THR A 208 -8.23 3.00 9.41
CA THR A 208 -9.32 2.35 10.14
C THR A 208 -9.92 3.26 11.19
N HIS A 209 -11.25 3.20 11.31
CA HIS A 209 -11.99 3.91 12.35
C HIS A 209 -11.53 3.47 13.76
N PRO A 210 -11.47 4.35 14.77
CA PRO A 210 -11.01 4.01 16.13
C PRO A 210 -11.77 2.86 16.80
N SER A 211 -13.03 2.62 16.41
CA SER A 211 -13.80 1.48 16.95
C SER A 211 -13.26 0.12 16.51
N VAL A 212 -12.39 0.07 15.50
CA VAL A 212 -11.76 -1.17 15.04
C VAL A 212 -10.63 -1.51 16.01
N SER A 213 -10.72 -2.70 16.63
CA SER A 213 -9.70 -3.20 17.57
C SER A 213 -9.42 -2.26 18.75
N ASP A 214 -10.43 -1.52 19.23
CA ASP A 214 -10.31 -0.57 20.34
C ASP A 214 -9.19 0.47 20.13
N GLY A 215 -9.02 0.97 18.90
CA GLY A 215 -8.01 1.94 18.51
C GLY A 215 -6.59 1.36 18.45
N CYS A 216 -6.43 0.05 18.69
CA CYS A 216 -5.15 -0.60 18.48
C CYS A 216 -4.88 -0.69 16.98
N ASP A 217 -3.73 -0.17 16.57
CA ASP A 217 -3.30 -0.22 15.19
C ASP A 217 -3.10 -1.68 14.72
N ILE A 218 -3.95 -2.09 13.79
CA ILE A 218 -3.94 -3.42 13.18
C ILE A 218 -3.27 -3.45 11.79
N PHE A 219 -3.04 -2.27 11.19
CA PHE A 219 -2.55 -2.12 9.81
C PHE A 219 -1.36 -1.18 9.69
N GLY A 220 -0.58 -1.07 10.77
CA GLY A 220 0.75 -0.46 10.78
C GLY A 220 0.74 1.04 11.03
N ASP A 221 1.90 1.51 11.52
CA ASP A 221 2.14 2.78 12.24
C ASP A 221 1.66 4.08 11.54
N GLY A 222 1.13 4.00 10.32
CA GLY A 222 0.61 5.11 9.53
C GLY A 222 -0.91 5.33 9.59
N ASN A 223 -1.63 4.63 10.46
CA ASN A 223 -3.06 4.88 10.67
C ASN A 223 -3.29 6.28 11.24
N ILE A 224 -4.16 7.06 10.59
CA ILE A 224 -4.57 8.39 11.03
C ILE A 224 -6.06 8.31 11.31
N GLU A 225 -6.41 8.00 12.55
CA GLU A 225 -7.78 7.79 13.02
C GLU A 225 -8.73 8.92 12.58
N MET A 226 -8.31 10.17 12.76
CA MET A 226 -9.09 11.34 12.38
C MET A 226 -9.44 11.42 10.90
N ALA A 227 -8.67 10.78 10.02
CA ALA A 227 -8.93 10.80 8.58
C ALA A 227 -10.11 9.90 8.19
N VAL A 228 -10.43 8.88 9.00
CA VAL A 228 -11.62 8.05 8.77
C VAL A 228 -12.87 8.77 9.26
N ASP A 229 -12.82 9.33 10.47
CA ASP A 229 -13.94 10.08 11.08
C ASP A 229 -14.36 11.28 10.22
N LYS A 230 -13.37 11.94 9.59
CA LYS A 230 -13.59 13.12 8.73
C LYS A 230 -13.73 12.80 7.26
N PHE A 231 -13.78 11.52 6.88
CA PHE A 231 -13.79 11.15 5.47
C PHE A 231 -14.96 11.79 4.71
N GLU A 232 -16.16 11.76 5.30
CA GLU A 232 -17.35 12.37 4.70
C GLU A 232 -17.24 13.90 4.56
N GLU A 233 -16.53 14.56 5.48
CA GLU A 233 -16.29 16.01 5.42
C GLU A 233 -15.22 16.40 4.39
N GLN A 234 -14.25 15.52 4.15
CA GLN A 234 -13.03 15.82 3.38
C GLN A 234 -13.06 15.28 1.95
N HIS A 235 -13.79 14.20 1.69
CA HIS A 235 -13.82 13.56 0.39
C HIS A 235 -14.64 14.38 -0.61
N VAL A 236 -14.00 14.81 -1.70
CA VAL A 236 -14.70 15.49 -2.80
C VAL A 236 -15.08 14.49 -3.88
N CYS A 237 -16.39 14.22 -4.01
CA CYS A 237 -16.92 13.35 -5.06
C CYS A 237 -16.54 13.87 -6.46
N ASN A 238 -15.92 12.99 -7.25
CA ASN A 238 -15.53 13.26 -8.64
C ASN A 238 -16.44 12.53 -9.66
N HIS A 239 -16.10 12.60 -10.95
CA HIS A 239 -16.93 12.02 -12.01
C HIS A 239 -17.12 10.50 -11.91
N TYR A 240 -16.18 9.76 -11.31
CA TYR A 240 -16.38 8.34 -11.01
C TYR A 240 -17.45 8.17 -9.93
N CYS A 241 -17.38 8.93 -8.83
CA CYS A 241 -18.34 8.86 -7.73
C CYS A 241 -19.77 9.22 -8.17
N LYS A 242 -19.87 10.19 -9.08
CA LYS A 242 -21.13 10.78 -9.55
C LYS A 242 -21.85 9.99 -10.63
N TRP A 243 -21.27 8.89 -11.12
CA TRP A 243 -21.98 8.06 -12.09
C TRP A 243 -23.12 7.31 -11.41
N GLU A 244 -24.35 7.61 -11.82
CA GLU A 244 -25.59 7.08 -11.22
C GLU A 244 -25.62 5.55 -11.12
N GLY A 245 -24.96 4.85 -12.05
CA GLY A 245 -24.88 3.39 -12.05
C GLY A 245 -24.18 2.80 -10.82
N PHE A 246 -23.35 3.57 -10.10
CA PHE A 246 -22.77 3.12 -8.83
C PHE A 246 -23.67 3.34 -7.62
N GLY A 247 -24.67 4.23 -7.70
CA GLY A 247 -25.60 4.50 -6.59
C GLY A 247 -24.90 4.98 -5.31
N LEU A 248 -23.78 5.69 -5.43
CA LEU A 248 -23.10 6.30 -4.30
C LEU A 248 -23.77 7.63 -3.93
N SER A 249 -23.97 7.86 -2.64
CA SER A 249 -24.43 9.16 -2.15
C SER A 249 -23.27 10.14 -2.13
N GLU A 250 -23.50 11.38 -2.55
CA GLU A 250 -22.52 12.45 -2.29
C GLU A 250 -22.49 12.77 -0.81
N PHE A 251 -21.30 12.99 -0.25
CA PHE A 251 -21.18 13.54 1.08
C PHE A 251 -21.40 15.05 1.00
N GLU A 252 -22.21 15.60 1.89
CA GLU A 252 -22.38 17.04 1.97
C GLU A 252 -21.14 17.63 2.68
N PRO A 253 -20.42 18.58 2.07
CA PRO A 253 -19.34 19.26 2.77
C PRO A 253 -19.93 19.95 4.01
N ALA A 254 -19.21 19.88 5.13
CA ALA A 254 -19.60 20.60 6.33
C ALA A 254 -19.79 22.09 6.00
N PRO A 255 -20.88 22.74 6.45
CA PRO A 255 -21.11 24.15 6.14
C PRO A 255 -19.92 24.98 6.60
N GLU A 256 -19.40 25.84 5.70
CA GLU A 256 -18.34 26.80 6.04
C GLU A 256 -18.80 27.62 7.24
N ILE A 257 -18.12 27.47 8.38
CA ILE A 257 -18.29 28.36 9.52
C ILE A 257 -17.62 29.68 9.13
N LEU A 258 -18.43 30.62 8.64
CA LEU A 258 -18.06 32.02 8.37
C LEU A 258 -17.61 32.76 9.63
#